data_AF-A0A6A6GZP8-F1
#
_entry.id   AF-A0A6A6GZP8-F1
#
_cell.length_a   1.000
_cell.length_b   1.000
_cell.length_c   1.000
_cell.angle_alpha   90.00
_cell.angle_beta   90.00
_cell.angle_gamma   90.00
#
_symmetry.space_group_name_H-M   'P 1'
#
loop_
_entity.id
_entity.type
_entity.pdbx_description
1 polymer ?
#
loop_
_entity_poly.entity_id
_entity_poly.type
_entity_poly.pdbx_seq_one_letter_code
_entity_poly.pdbx_strand_id
1 'polypeptide(L)'
;MATETEHAPSRLHLLSLPYDIRHLIYEHLFPQDPQLYIHAQDAGFASITPNFPIPTSIFRINQVLGHEASEYFYNRYLFNIIGTKHDCLIAYKPFMMTLKKYSRDAVRMDAFGNGRQSQTMCISLQAGQSKLAVLRSRRRGVPMPDEEIQTEMLKVEKEAAARKASLPLRFASCISKTLLGCLGPQYGHTLFSQERMSIVVLAISSILVLFLALQLGPKFIAAY
;
A
#
# COMPACT_ATOMS: atom_id res chain seq x y z
N MET A 1 -37.50 38.25 -35.00
CA MET A 1 -36.59 38.12 -33.85
C MET A 1 -36.32 36.64 -33.65
N ALA A 2 -35.19 36.17 -34.17
CA ALA A 2 -34.79 34.77 -34.05
C ALA A 2 -34.07 34.60 -32.70
N THR A 3 -34.60 33.70 -31.88
CA THR A 3 -33.99 33.23 -30.65
C THR A 3 -32.74 32.43 -31.00
N GLU A 4 -31.57 32.99 -30.71
CA GLU A 4 -30.30 32.27 -30.64
C GLU A 4 -30.39 31.27 -29.49
N THR A 5 -30.68 30.00 -29.81
CA THR A 5 -30.50 28.88 -28.90
C THR A 5 -29.01 28.72 -28.63
N GLU A 6 -28.61 29.19 -27.46
CA GLU A 6 -27.30 29.00 -26.83
C GLU A 6 -26.98 27.49 -26.80
N HIS A 7 -26.13 27.04 -27.73
CA HIS A 7 -25.57 25.69 -27.69
C HIS A 7 -24.60 25.62 -26.51
N ALA A 8 -25.08 25.14 -25.36
CA ALA A 8 -24.23 24.69 -24.28
C ALA A 8 -23.20 23.70 -24.87
N PRO A 9 -21.88 23.87 -24.62
CA PRO A 9 -20.89 22.95 -25.17
C PRO A 9 -21.19 21.57 -24.59
N SER A 10 -21.62 20.65 -25.45
CA SER A 10 -21.73 19.23 -25.11
C SER A 10 -20.34 18.78 -24.67
N ARG A 11 -20.18 18.54 -23.36
CA ARG A 11 -18.92 18.11 -22.78
C ARG A 11 -18.50 16.82 -23.51
N LEU A 12 -17.53 16.94 -24.41
CA LEU A 12 -16.96 15.80 -25.12
C LEU A 12 -16.40 14.85 -24.07
N HIS A 13 -17.06 13.72 -23.89
CA HIS A 13 -16.63 12.71 -22.95
C HIS A 13 -15.50 11.92 -23.61
N LEU A 14 -14.36 11.73 -22.94
CA LEU A 14 -13.21 11.04 -23.53
C LEU A 14 -13.58 9.68 -24.16
N LEU A 15 -14.50 8.95 -23.51
CA LEU A 15 -14.98 7.64 -23.98
C LEU A 15 -15.90 7.70 -25.21
N SER A 16 -16.44 8.87 -25.59
CA SER A 16 -17.26 9.02 -26.79
C SER A 16 -16.44 9.22 -28.07
N LEU A 17 -15.13 9.44 -27.97
CA LEU A 17 -14.23 9.57 -29.11
C LEU A 17 -13.92 8.17 -29.70
N PRO A 18 -13.64 8.02 -31.00
CA PRO A 18 -13.13 6.77 -31.57
C PRO A 18 -11.84 6.27 -30.89
N TYR A 19 -11.63 4.96 -30.87
CA TYR A 19 -10.48 4.35 -30.18
C TYR A 19 -9.14 4.92 -30.65
N ASP A 20 -8.93 5.13 -31.95
CA ASP A 20 -7.67 5.65 -32.47
C ASP A 20 -7.34 7.05 -31.92
N ILE A 21 -8.37 7.88 -31.73
CA ILE A 21 -8.21 9.21 -31.11
C ILE A 21 -7.95 9.07 -29.61
N ARG A 22 -8.67 8.18 -28.91
CA ARG A 22 -8.43 7.90 -27.48
C ARG A 22 -7.02 7.36 -27.25
N HIS A 23 -6.54 6.49 -28.13
CA HIS A 23 -5.19 5.94 -28.12
C HIS A 23 -4.15 7.06 -28.21
N LEU A 24 -4.28 7.97 -29.19
CA LEU A 24 -3.40 9.13 -29.32
C LEU A 24 -3.40 10.00 -28.05
N ILE A 25 -4.58 10.21 -27.44
CA ILE A 25 -4.69 10.92 -26.16
C ILE A 25 -3.93 10.18 -25.05
N TYR A 26 -4.08 8.86 -24.96
CA TYR A 26 -3.35 8.05 -23.97
C TYR A 26 -1.84 8.11 -24.19
N GLU A 27 -1.36 8.12 -25.43
CA GLU A 27 0.08 8.29 -25.74
C GLU A 27 0.66 9.62 -25.28
N HIS A 28 -0.17 10.67 -25.25
CA HIS A 28 0.25 12.01 -24.81
C HIS A 28 0.06 12.18 -23.29
N LEU A 29 -0.91 11.47 -22.71
CA LEU A 29 -1.23 11.55 -21.29
C LEU A 29 -0.27 10.73 -20.42
N PHE A 30 0.15 9.57 -20.92
CA PHE A 30 1.02 8.65 -20.18
C PHE A 30 2.49 8.80 -20.60
N PRO A 31 3.44 8.42 -19.73
CA PRO A 31 4.87 8.53 -20.04
C PRO A 31 5.24 7.75 -21.31
N GLN A 32 6.14 8.29 -22.13
CA GLN A 32 6.59 7.57 -23.33
C GLN A 32 7.56 6.43 -23.00
N ASP A 33 8.29 6.55 -21.89
CA ASP A 33 9.25 5.53 -21.46
C ASP A 33 8.52 4.21 -21.10
N PRO A 34 8.92 3.07 -21.68
CA PRO A 34 8.25 1.79 -21.43
C PRO A 34 8.52 1.24 -20.02
N GLN A 35 9.39 1.89 -19.25
CA GLN A 35 9.75 1.50 -17.89
C GLN A 35 9.38 2.62 -16.91
N LEU A 36 8.63 2.27 -15.87
CA LEU A 36 8.28 3.19 -14.80
C LEU A 36 8.95 2.76 -13.51
N TYR A 37 9.63 3.69 -12.83
CA TYR A 37 10.31 3.45 -11.57
C TYR A 37 9.51 4.05 -10.42
N ILE A 38 9.18 3.21 -9.44
CA ILE A 38 8.33 3.55 -8.31
C ILE A 38 9.13 3.29 -7.03
N HIS A 39 9.44 4.33 -6.28
CA HIS A 39 9.96 4.22 -4.92
C HIS A 39 8.87 3.69 -3.99
N ALA A 40 9.14 2.60 -3.28
CA ALA A 40 8.35 2.19 -2.13
C ALA A 40 8.90 2.89 -0.87
N GLN A 41 8.04 3.57 -0.14
CA GLN A 41 8.33 4.21 1.14
C GLN A 41 7.26 3.81 2.16
N ASP A 42 7.57 3.92 3.46
CA ASP A 42 6.64 3.64 4.57
C ASP A 42 5.25 4.31 4.42
N ALA A 43 5.19 5.49 3.80
CA ALA A 43 3.96 6.28 3.62
C ALA A 43 3.28 6.09 2.24
N GLY A 44 3.86 5.29 1.34
CA GLY A 44 3.28 5.02 0.02
C GLY A 44 4.31 4.96 -1.11
N PHE A 45 3.84 5.18 -2.33
CA PHE A 45 4.66 5.18 -3.53
C PHE A 45 5.11 6.59 -3.91
N ALA A 46 6.36 6.77 -4.33
CA ALA A 46 6.84 8.00 -4.98
C ALA A 46 7.49 7.65 -6.31
N SER A 47 7.22 8.37 -7.40
CA SER A 47 7.88 8.06 -8.69
C SER A 47 9.34 8.49 -8.68
N ILE A 48 10.24 7.67 -9.20
CA ILE A 48 11.67 7.98 -9.40
C ILE A 48 11.99 7.96 -10.89
N THR A 49 11.45 8.89 -11.66
CA THR A 49 11.86 9.03 -13.07
C THR A 49 12.85 10.19 -13.18
N PRO A 50 14.03 9.99 -13.80
CA PRO A 50 15.07 11.02 -13.89
C PRO A 50 14.67 12.21 -14.76
N ASN A 51 13.74 12.04 -15.72
CA ASN A 51 13.40 13.08 -16.70
C ASN A 51 12.04 13.76 -16.45
N PHE A 52 11.07 13.04 -15.86
CA PHE A 52 9.76 13.58 -15.51
C PHE A 52 9.19 12.85 -14.29
N PRO A 53 8.93 13.52 -13.16
CA PRO A 53 8.26 12.85 -12.04
C PRO A 53 6.89 12.37 -12.53
N ILE A 54 6.64 11.06 -12.54
CA ILE A 54 5.31 10.54 -12.86
C ILE A 54 4.44 10.89 -11.65
N PRO A 55 3.42 11.73 -11.82
CA PRO A 55 2.54 12.04 -10.71
C PRO A 55 1.92 10.73 -10.22
N THR A 56 1.99 10.45 -8.92
CA THR A 56 1.28 9.30 -8.34
C THR A 56 -0.23 9.39 -8.57
N SER A 57 -0.72 10.60 -8.87
CA SER A 57 -2.07 10.81 -9.37
C SER A 57 -2.36 10.06 -10.66
N ILE A 58 -1.38 9.68 -11.49
CA ILE A 58 -1.63 8.88 -12.71
C ILE A 58 -2.27 7.53 -12.38
N PHE A 59 -1.87 6.91 -11.27
CA PHE A 59 -2.46 5.66 -10.77
C PHE A 59 -3.90 5.86 -10.27
N ARG A 60 -4.24 7.08 -9.81
CA ARG A 60 -5.60 7.45 -9.39
C ARG A 60 -6.47 7.91 -10.56
N ILE A 61 -5.89 8.66 -11.50
CA ILE A 61 -6.54 9.18 -12.71
C ILE A 61 -6.99 8.01 -13.59
N ASN A 62 -6.25 6.91 -13.63
CA ASN A 62 -6.71 5.68 -14.29
C ASN A 62 -8.05 5.16 -13.75
N GLN A 63 -8.36 5.35 -12.46
CA GLN A 63 -9.67 5.01 -11.91
C GLN A 63 -10.78 5.93 -12.43
N VAL A 64 -10.44 7.20 -12.73
CA VAL A 64 -11.37 8.23 -13.23
C VAL A 64 -11.60 8.08 -14.75
N LEU A 65 -10.55 7.77 -15.51
CA LEU A 65 -10.61 7.58 -16.96
C LEU A 65 -11.29 6.26 -17.37
N GLY A 66 -11.56 5.39 -16.40
CA GLY A 66 -12.28 4.15 -16.58
C GLY A 66 -11.40 2.94 -16.91
N HIS A 67 -12.08 1.82 -17.19
CA HIS A 67 -11.43 0.52 -17.36
C HIS A 67 -10.45 0.49 -18.55
N GLU A 68 -10.81 1.11 -19.67
CA GLU A 68 -10.00 1.11 -20.90
C GLU A 68 -8.64 1.80 -20.71
N ALA A 69 -8.63 2.99 -20.11
CA ALA A 69 -7.40 3.73 -19.85
C ALA A 69 -6.50 2.99 -18.85
N SER A 70 -7.11 2.37 -17.82
CA SER A 70 -6.39 1.51 -16.89
C SER A 70 -5.76 0.33 -17.61
N GLU A 71 -6.52 -0.35 -18.46
CA GLU A 71 -6.04 -1.47 -19.26
C GLU A 71 -4.87 -1.05 -20.15
N TYR A 72 -5.00 0.07 -20.85
CA TYR A 72 -3.93 0.63 -21.67
C TYR A 72 -2.64 0.82 -20.87
N PHE A 73 -2.74 1.52 -19.73
CA PHE A 73 -1.61 1.82 -18.87
C PHE A 73 -0.95 0.56 -18.32
N TYR A 74 -1.73 -0.33 -17.69
CA TYR A 74 -1.19 -1.52 -17.02
C TYR A 74 -0.60 -2.55 -17.99
N ASN A 75 -1.07 -2.62 -19.23
CA ASN A 75 -0.47 -3.49 -20.25
C ASN A 75 0.71 -2.84 -20.99
N ARG A 76 0.87 -1.50 -20.96
CA ARG A 76 1.94 -0.81 -21.70
C ARG A 76 3.29 -0.75 -21.00
N TYR A 77 3.34 -0.71 -19.67
CA TYR A 77 4.60 -0.44 -18.95
C TYR A 77 5.22 -1.65 -18.24
N LEU A 78 6.53 -1.61 -18.04
CA LEU A 78 7.28 -2.42 -17.07
C LEU A 78 7.39 -1.59 -15.78
N PHE A 79 6.81 -2.07 -14.69
CA PHE A 79 6.80 -1.36 -13.41
C PHE A 79 7.93 -1.86 -12.52
N ASN A 80 8.86 -0.99 -12.19
CA ASN A 80 10.01 -1.27 -11.32
C ASN A 80 9.78 -0.63 -9.95
N ILE A 81 9.32 -1.41 -8.99
CA ILE A 81 9.22 -0.99 -7.59
C ILE A 81 10.63 -1.08 -6.98
N ILE A 82 11.15 0.01 -6.42
CA ILE A 82 12.49 0.11 -5.84
C ILE A 82 12.36 0.66 -4.43
N GLY A 83 13.18 0.18 -3.49
CA GLY A 83 13.18 0.70 -2.13
C GLY A 83 13.90 -0.25 -1.19
N THR A 84 13.54 -0.18 0.10
CA THR A 84 13.97 -1.21 1.05
C THR A 84 13.26 -2.53 0.74
N LYS A 85 13.85 -3.65 1.18
CA LYS A 85 13.24 -4.98 1.07
C LYS A 85 11.86 -5.01 1.70
N HIS A 86 11.77 -4.47 2.91
CA HIS A 86 10.51 -4.36 3.65
C HIS A 86 9.44 -3.61 2.84
N ASP A 87 9.75 -2.40 2.38
CA ASP A 87 8.78 -1.54 1.71
C ASP A 87 8.34 -2.12 0.37
N CYS A 88 9.28 -2.65 -0.41
CA CYS A 88 8.96 -3.30 -1.69
C CYS A 88 8.03 -4.50 -1.49
N LEU A 89 8.30 -5.35 -0.48
CA LEU A 89 7.51 -6.54 -0.19
C LEU A 89 6.09 -6.21 0.30
N ILE A 90 5.92 -5.12 1.03
CA ILE A 90 4.60 -4.63 1.43
C ILE A 90 3.85 -4.07 0.22
N ALA A 91 4.54 -3.28 -0.60
CA ALA A 91 3.92 -2.48 -1.64
C ALA A 91 3.59 -3.30 -2.91
N TYR A 92 4.36 -4.35 -3.23
CA TYR A 92 4.16 -5.08 -4.48
C TYR A 92 2.86 -5.89 -4.50
N LYS A 93 2.40 -6.46 -3.38
CA LYS A 93 1.20 -7.33 -3.36
C LYS A 93 -0.05 -6.58 -3.85
N PRO A 94 -0.43 -5.43 -3.26
CA PRO A 94 -1.56 -4.63 -3.75
C PRO A 94 -1.38 -4.18 -5.21
N PHE A 95 -0.15 -3.83 -5.58
CA PHE A 95 0.15 -3.38 -6.94
C PHE A 95 -0.02 -4.52 -7.96
N MET A 96 0.48 -5.71 -7.65
CA MET A 96 0.32 -6.91 -8.47
C MET A 96 -1.15 -7.30 -8.61
N MET A 97 -1.96 -7.19 -7.54
CA MET A 97 -3.40 -7.43 -7.63
C MET A 97 -4.09 -6.42 -8.54
N THR A 98 -3.71 -5.15 -8.46
CA THR A 98 -4.22 -4.10 -9.35
C THR A 98 -3.82 -4.38 -10.81
N LEU A 99 -2.57 -4.77 -11.04
CA LEU A 99 -2.06 -5.12 -12.35
C LEU A 99 -2.84 -6.31 -12.94
N LYS A 100 -3.07 -7.37 -12.15
CA LYS A 100 -3.88 -8.53 -12.55
C LYS A 100 -5.33 -8.17 -12.87
N LYS A 101 -5.92 -7.21 -12.15
CA LYS A 101 -7.30 -6.77 -12.38
C LYS A 101 -7.49 -6.13 -13.75
N TYR A 102 -6.51 -5.36 -14.22
CA TYR A 102 -6.63 -4.56 -15.44
C TYR A 102 -5.77 -5.07 -16.60
N SER A 103 -4.93 -6.08 -16.39
CA SER A 103 -4.18 -6.72 -17.48
C SER A 103 -5.01 -7.81 -18.14
N ARG A 104 -4.88 -7.92 -19.46
CA ARG A 104 -5.45 -9.04 -20.22
C ARG A 104 -4.52 -10.26 -20.23
N ASP A 105 -3.23 -10.01 -20.03
CA ASP A 105 -2.18 -11.02 -20.10
C ASP A 105 -1.76 -11.54 -18.72
N ALA A 106 -1.05 -12.67 -18.73
CA ALA A 106 -0.39 -13.18 -17.54
C ALA A 106 0.58 -12.14 -16.95
N VAL A 107 0.40 -11.83 -15.67
CA VAL A 107 1.30 -10.96 -14.90
C VAL A 107 2.51 -11.77 -14.43
N ARG A 108 3.71 -11.22 -14.67
CA ARG A 108 4.98 -11.75 -14.19
C ARG A 108 5.64 -10.79 -13.21
N MET A 109 6.40 -11.39 -12.29
CA MET A 109 7.11 -10.73 -11.23
C MET A 109 8.52 -11.27 -11.18
N ASP A 110 9.50 -10.37 -11.25
CA ASP A 110 10.92 -10.69 -11.16
C ASP A 110 11.55 -9.78 -10.10
N ALA A 111 12.16 -10.37 -9.07
CA ALA A 111 12.80 -9.63 -8.00
C ALA A 111 14.33 -9.63 -8.15
N PHE A 112 14.94 -8.50 -7.84
CA PHE A 112 16.38 -8.27 -7.93
C PHE A 112 16.87 -7.63 -6.63
N GLY A 113 17.89 -8.20 -6.01
CA GLY A 113 18.58 -7.62 -4.86
C GLY A 113 19.96 -7.06 -5.23
N ASN A 114 20.60 -6.31 -4.34
CA ASN A 114 22.01 -5.92 -4.50
C ASN A 114 22.97 -6.84 -3.72
N GLY A 115 22.59 -8.11 -3.53
CA GLY A 115 23.30 -9.09 -2.71
C GLY A 115 22.58 -9.45 -1.41
N ARG A 116 22.99 -10.55 -0.76
CA ARG A 116 22.30 -11.12 0.41
C ARG A 116 22.13 -10.13 1.57
N GLN A 117 23.18 -9.36 1.88
CA GLN A 117 23.17 -8.40 2.98
C GLN A 117 22.56 -7.04 2.63
N SER A 118 22.23 -6.81 1.36
CA SER A 118 21.62 -5.54 0.96
C SER A 118 20.21 -5.43 1.53
N GLN A 119 19.90 -4.25 2.05
CA GLN A 119 18.55 -3.89 2.50
C GLN A 119 17.69 -3.35 1.37
N THR A 120 18.23 -3.18 0.17
CA THR A 120 17.48 -2.65 -0.98
C THR A 120 17.15 -3.75 -1.97
N MET A 121 16.00 -3.61 -2.62
CA MET A 121 15.56 -4.50 -3.68
C MET A 121 14.81 -3.73 -4.77
N CYS A 122 14.65 -4.40 -5.90
CA CYS A 122 13.77 -3.98 -6.95
C CYS A 122 12.85 -5.14 -7.33
N ILE A 123 11.55 -4.89 -7.38
CA ILE A 123 10.55 -5.83 -7.89
C ILE A 123 10.02 -5.28 -9.20
N SER A 124 10.28 -6.02 -10.27
CA SER A 124 9.78 -5.70 -11.60
C SER A 124 8.49 -6.47 -11.87
N LEU A 125 7.45 -5.75 -12.31
CA LEU A 125 6.13 -6.28 -12.60
C LEU A 125 5.73 -5.90 -14.03
N GLN A 126 5.21 -6.88 -14.77
CA GLN A 126 4.74 -6.67 -16.14
C GLN A 126 3.59 -7.60 -16.49
N ALA A 127 2.73 -7.15 -17.39
CA ALA A 127 1.79 -8.00 -18.11
C ALA A 127 2.34 -8.38 -19.49
N GLY A 128 2.20 -9.64 -19.87
CA GLY A 128 2.59 -10.14 -21.19
C GLY A 128 4.07 -10.50 -21.34
N GLN A 129 4.46 -10.92 -22.55
CA GLN A 129 5.83 -11.39 -22.86
C GLN A 129 6.73 -10.31 -23.47
N SER A 130 6.16 -9.25 -24.05
CA SER A 130 6.88 -8.27 -24.89
C SER A 130 8.04 -7.57 -24.19
N LYS A 131 8.00 -7.50 -22.86
CA LYS A 131 8.98 -6.77 -22.04
C LYS A 131 10.02 -7.66 -21.36
N LEU A 132 9.95 -8.98 -21.56
CA LEU A 132 10.95 -9.91 -21.02
C LEU A 132 12.35 -9.66 -21.57
N ALA A 133 12.47 -9.24 -22.83
CA ALA A 133 13.77 -8.89 -23.41
C ALA A 133 14.42 -7.72 -22.65
N VAL A 134 13.61 -6.73 -22.24
CA VAL A 134 14.07 -5.58 -21.44
C VAL A 134 14.54 -6.06 -20.07
N LEU A 135 13.78 -6.94 -19.40
CA LEU A 135 14.18 -7.52 -18.12
C LEU A 135 15.45 -8.38 -18.22
N ARG A 136 15.56 -9.22 -19.24
CA ARG A 136 16.75 -10.06 -19.47
C ARG A 136 17.99 -9.24 -19.83
N SER A 137 17.80 -8.09 -20.47
CA SER A 137 18.89 -7.15 -20.77
C SER A 137 19.39 -6.39 -19.54
N ARG A 138 18.65 -6.45 -18.42
CA ARG A 138 19.01 -5.77 -17.18
C ARG A 138 20.32 -6.33 -16.63
N ARG A 139 21.36 -5.49 -16.62
CA ARG A 139 22.69 -5.82 -16.05
C ARG A 139 22.85 -5.44 -14.57
N ARG A 140 21.76 -5.08 -13.89
CA ARG A 140 21.78 -4.50 -12.54
C ARG A 140 20.95 -5.33 -11.56
N GLY A 141 21.56 -5.65 -10.43
CA GLY A 141 20.97 -6.49 -9.38
C GLY A 141 21.19 -7.98 -9.64
N VAL A 142 21.20 -8.76 -8.57
CA VAL A 142 21.24 -10.22 -8.57
C VAL A 142 19.80 -10.72 -8.54
N PRO A 143 19.38 -11.59 -9.48
CA PRO A 143 18.06 -12.20 -9.45
C PRO A 143 17.83 -12.93 -8.13
N MET A 144 16.67 -12.71 -7.53
CA MET A 144 16.27 -13.35 -6.30
C MET A 144 15.30 -14.50 -6.62
N PRO A 145 15.58 -15.74 -6.18
CA PRO A 145 14.68 -16.86 -6.40
C PRO A 145 13.41 -16.70 -5.56
N ASP A 146 12.30 -17.28 -6.04
CA ASP A 146 10.99 -17.18 -5.40
C ASP A 146 11.01 -17.62 -3.93
N GLU A 147 11.79 -18.65 -3.58
CA GLU A 147 11.95 -19.14 -2.20
C GLU A 147 12.54 -18.08 -1.26
N GLU A 148 13.50 -17.29 -1.73
CA GLU A 148 14.12 -16.22 -0.95
C GLU A 148 13.12 -15.07 -0.77
N ILE A 149 12.33 -14.75 -1.79
CA ILE A 149 11.24 -13.76 -1.70
C ILE A 149 10.22 -14.19 -0.65
N GLN A 150 9.77 -15.45 -0.68
CA GLN A 150 8.80 -15.97 0.30
C GLN A 150 9.37 -15.92 1.72
N THR A 151 10.64 -16.27 1.89
CA THR A 151 11.31 -16.22 3.18
C THR A 151 11.37 -14.80 3.75
N GLU A 152 11.74 -13.82 2.92
CA GLU A 152 11.76 -12.41 3.32
C GLU A 152 10.35 -11.89 3.61
N MET A 153 9.34 -12.31 2.85
CA MET A 153 7.95 -11.95 3.12
C MET A 153 7.45 -12.45 4.47
N LEU A 154 7.78 -13.70 4.84
CA LEU A 154 7.42 -14.24 6.14
C LEU A 154 8.05 -13.46 7.30
N LYS A 155 9.28 -12.94 7.12
CA LYS A 155 9.92 -12.06 8.11
C LYS A 155 9.14 -10.75 8.26
N VAL A 156 8.81 -10.11 7.14
CA VAL A 156 8.02 -8.86 7.11
C VAL A 156 6.65 -9.06 7.78
N GLU A 157 5.96 -10.15 7.50
CA GLU A 157 4.64 -10.45 8.09
C GLU A 157 4.73 -10.70 9.59
N LYS A 158 5.76 -11.42 10.06
CA LYS A 158 6.02 -11.62 11.50
C LYS A 158 6.31 -10.32 12.23
N GLU A 159 7.13 -9.45 11.64
CA GLU A 159 7.44 -8.14 12.21
C GLU A 159 6.19 -7.24 12.27
N ALA A 160 5.37 -7.25 11.21
CA ALA A 160 4.11 -6.53 11.20
C ALA A 160 3.13 -7.05 12.27
N ALA A 161 3.05 -8.38 12.45
CA ALA A 161 2.25 -9.00 13.50
C ALA A 161 2.75 -8.63 14.91
N ALA A 162 4.07 -8.64 15.13
CA ALA A 162 4.67 -8.23 16.41
C ALA A 162 4.40 -6.75 16.73
N ARG A 163 4.51 -5.86 15.74
CA ARG A 163 4.15 -4.44 15.89
C ARG A 163 2.66 -4.28 16.24
N LYS A 164 1.77 -4.99 15.56
CA LYS A 164 0.32 -4.98 15.84
C LYS A 164 -0.04 -5.52 17.23
N ALA A 165 0.65 -6.56 17.70
CA ALA A 165 0.47 -7.09 19.05
C ALA A 165 0.97 -6.14 20.16
N SER A 166 1.93 -5.27 19.86
CA SER A 166 2.47 -4.29 20.83
C SER A 166 1.59 -3.05 21.03
N LEU A 167 0.72 -2.73 20.06
CA LEU A 167 -0.19 -1.58 20.10
C LEU A 167 -1.19 -1.62 21.28
N PRO A 168 -1.94 -2.71 21.54
CA PRO A 168 -2.87 -2.75 22.66
C PRO A 168 -2.17 -2.60 24.03
N LEU A 169 -0.93 -3.11 24.18
CA LEU A 169 -0.14 -2.94 25.41
C LEU A 169 0.28 -1.48 25.65
N ARG A 170 0.60 -0.73 24.59
CA ARG A 170 0.92 0.70 24.70
C ARG A 170 -0.32 1.55 25.02
N PHE A 171 -1.46 1.26 24.40
CA PHE A 171 -2.72 1.93 24.72
C PHE A 171 -3.17 1.66 26.17
N ALA A 172 -3.06 0.41 26.64
CA ALA A 172 -3.36 0.06 28.03
C ALA A 172 -2.45 0.81 29.02
N SER A 173 -1.16 0.95 28.72
CA SER A 173 -0.20 1.69 29.55
C SER A 173 -0.49 3.20 29.58
N CYS A 174 -0.93 3.80 28.47
CA CYS A 174 -1.32 5.20 28.44
C CYS A 174 -2.62 5.44 29.23
N ILE A 175 -3.63 4.59 29.05
CA ILE A 175 -4.90 4.71 29.79
C ILE A 175 -4.68 4.52 31.30
N SER A 176 -3.82 3.58 31.72
CA SER A 176 -3.53 3.38 33.14
C SER A 176 -2.85 4.60 33.77
N LYS A 177 -1.92 5.24 33.05
CA LYS A 177 -1.22 6.46 33.53
C LYS A 177 -2.15 7.67 33.59
N THR A 178 -3.06 7.83 32.62
CA THR A 178 -4.05 8.91 32.64
C THR A 178 -5.07 8.70 33.76
N LEU A 179 -5.57 7.48 33.99
CA LEU A 179 -6.48 7.18 35.10
C LEU A 179 -5.81 7.36 36.47
N LEU A 180 -4.53 6.98 36.63
CA LEU A 180 -3.79 7.23 37.88
C LEU A 180 -3.54 8.73 38.11
N GLY A 181 -3.26 9.48 37.05
CA GLY A 181 -3.04 10.94 37.11
C GLY A 181 -4.31 11.75 37.42
N CYS A 182 -5.47 11.31 36.95
CA CYS A 182 -6.75 11.97 37.25
C CYS A 182 -7.28 11.68 38.67
N LEU A 183 -6.70 10.71 39.39
CA LEU A 183 -7.09 10.35 40.77
C LEU A 183 -6.19 10.96 41.86
N GLY A 184 -5.10 11.63 41.51
CA GLY A 184 -4.25 12.38 42.44
C GLY A 184 -4.31 13.86 42.12
N PRO A 185 -5.23 14.65 42.72
CA PRO A 185 -4.89 15.25 44.02
C PRO A 185 -6.13 15.58 44.90
N GLN A 186 -7.06 14.64 45.14
CA GLN A 186 -8.22 14.93 46.01
C GLN A 186 -8.33 14.12 47.31
N TYR A 187 -7.45 13.15 47.57
CA TYR A 187 -7.49 12.40 48.82
C TYR A 187 -6.30 12.73 49.71
N GLY A 188 -6.35 13.93 50.31
CA GLY A 188 -5.73 14.16 51.59
C GLY A 188 -6.45 13.36 52.67
N HIS A 189 -5.70 12.58 53.45
CA HIS A 189 -6.10 11.93 54.70
C HIS A 189 -7.28 10.92 54.63
N THR A 190 -6.99 9.66 54.33
CA THR A 190 -7.45 8.51 55.13
C THR A 190 -6.75 7.23 54.66
N LEU A 191 -5.83 6.73 55.50
CA LEU A 191 -4.89 5.63 55.25
C LEU A 191 -5.52 4.22 55.16
N PHE A 192 -6.84 4.10 54.95
CA PHE A 192 -7.55 2.80 54.97
C PHE A 192 -8.39 2.50 53.72
N SER A 193 -8.43 3.42 52.74
CA SER A 193 -9.24 3.28 51.50
C SER A 193 -8.39 3.04 50.23
N GLN A 194 -7.08 3.28 50.30
CA GLN A 194 -6.20 3.32 49.13
C GLN A 194 -5.90 1.93 48.53
N GLU A 195 -5.72 0.88 49.35
CA GLU A 195 -5.49 -0.48 48.84
C GLU A 195 -6.71 -1.08 48.13
N ARG A 196 -7.92 -0.79 48.61
CA ARG A 196 -9.16 -1.30 48.00
C ARG A 196 -9.44 -0.63 46.66
N MET A 197 -9.16 0.67 46.52
CA MET A 197 -9.31 1.38 45.24
C MET A 197 -8.28 0.91 44.20
N SER A 198 -7.03 0.65 44.59
CA SER A 198 -6.03 0.10 43.67
C SER A 198 -6.40 -1.29 43.14
N ILE A 199 -6.94 -2.17 43.99
CA ILE A 199 -7.39 -3.51 43.56
C ILE A 199 -8.60 -3.40 42.61
N VAL A 200 -9.55 -2.51 42.90
CA VAL A 200 -10.73 -2.31 42.03
C VAL A 200 -10.33 -1.73 40.68
N VAL A 201 -9.40 -0.77 40.63
CA VAL A 201 -8.91 -0.20 39.36
C VAL A 201 -8.08 -1.22 38.57
N LEU A 202 -7.27 -2.05 39.24
CA LEU A 202 -6.55 -3.16 38.60
C LEU A 202 -7.51 -4.24 38.07
N ALA A 203 -8.58 -4.54 38.81
CA ALA A 203 -9.60 -5.50 38.40
C ALA A 203 -10.41 -4.97 37.21
N ILE A 204 -10.85 -3.71 37.24
CA ILE A 204 -11.59 -3.09 36.13
C ILE A 204 -10.71 -2.99 34.88
N SER A 205 -9.44 -2.59 35.00
CA SER A 205 -8.54 -2.55 33.85
C SER A 205 -8.25 -3.94 33.28
N SER A 206 -8.08 -4.96 34.14
CA SER A 206 -7.91 -6.35 33.70
C SER A 206 -9.15 -6.90 33.01
N ILE A 207 -10.35 -6.61 33.52
CA ILE A 207 -11.63 -6.99 32.91
C ILE A 207 -11.82 -6.27 31.57
N LEU A 208 -11.47 -4.99 31.47
CA LEU A 208 -11.58 -4.23 30.23
C LEU A 208 -10.63 -4.77 29.14
N VAL A 209 -9.40 -5.14 29.54
CA VAL A 209 -8.42 -5.80 28.65
C VAL A 209 -8.93 -7.16 28.20
N LEU A 210 -9.49 -7.97 29.11
CA LEU A 210 -10.06 -9.27 28.79
C LEU A 210 -11.27 -9.13 27.84
N PHE A 211 -12.12 -8.12 28.07
CA PHE A 211 -13.29 -7.84 27.24
C PHE A 211 -12.91 -7.37 25.83
N LEU A 212 -11.89 -6.51 25.72
CA LEU A 212 -11.32 -6.10 24.43
C LEU A 212 -10.69 -7.28 23.70
N ALA A 213 -9.96 -8.16 24.39
CA ALA A 213 -9.39 -9.37 23.81
C ALA A 213 -10.49 -10.35 23.32
N LEU A 214 -11.57 -10.51 24.08
CA LEU A 214 -12.71 -11.37 23.72
C LEU A 214 -13.58 -10.79 22.60
N GLN A 215 -13.70 -9.47 22.47
CA GLN A 215 -14.41 -8.82 21.35
C GLN A 215 -13.62 -8.89 20.03
N LEU A 216 -12.28 -8.87 20.11
CA LEU A 216 -11.39 -8.94 18.94
C LEU A 216 -11.04 -10.39 18.55
N GLY A 217 -11.13 -11.35 19.48
CA GLY A 217 -10.81 -12.76 19.29
C GLY A 217 -11.63 -13.53 18.23
N PRO A 218 -12.98 -13.47 18.21
CA PRO A 218 -13.77 -14.29 17.29
C PRO A 218 -13.75 -13.77 15.84
N LYS A 219 -13.31 -12.54 15.58
CA LYS A 219 -13.05 -12.04 14.22
C LYS A 219 -11.70 -12.49 13.66
N PHE A 220 -10.84 -13.11 14.48
CA PHE A 220 -9.50 -13.56 14.10
C PHE A 220 -9.44 -15.03 13.63
N ILE A 221 -10.45 -15.85 13.95
CA ILE A 221 -10.49 -17.27 13.56
C ILE A 221 -11.23 -17.47 12.23
N ALA A 222 -12.10 -16.55 11.82
CA ALA A 222 -12.92 -16.69 10.60
C ALA A 222 -12.27 -16.15 9.31
N ALA A 223 -10.99 -15.78 9.34
CA ALA A 223 -10.26 -15.22 8.19
C ALA A 223 -8.94 -15.97 7.86
N TYR A 224 -8.87 -17.25 8.24
CA TYR A 224 -7.88 -18.22 7.77
C TYR A 224 -8.57 -19.36 7.04
#